data_AF-A0A497BHK8-F1
#
_entry.id   AF-A0A497BHK8-F1
#
_cell.length_a   1.000
_cell.length_b   1.000
_cell.length_c   1.000
_cell.angle_alpha   90.00
_cell.angle_beta   90.00
_cell.angle_gamma   90.00
#
_symmetry.space_group_name_H-M   'P 1'
#
loop_
_entity.id
_entity.type
_entity.pdbx_description
1 polymer ?
#
loop_
_entity_poly.entity_id
_entity_poly.type
_entity_poly.pdbx_seq_one_letter_code
_entity_poly.pdbx_strand_id
1 'polypeptide(L)'
;MALSGIQIYKMLPQTNCKECGFPTCLAFAMKLAAKQVDLDLCPDVSDESREKLAESSAPPVRLVTLSANGREVKSGNEIVLFRHEKTFFNPCGLFIRLRDDQPLDEIKAKAKEAAEYMVEYVGMELTIDGFAIEATGDGAAFAAAIEGVLETAKLPLILIAGDPAVMA
;
A
#
# COMPACT_ATOMS: atom_id res chain seq x y z
N MET A 1 11.36 7.37 -13.84
CA MET A 1 12.78 7.29 -13.43
C MET A 1 13.05 8.45 -12.49
N ALA A 2 13.75 8.23 -11.38
CA ALA A 2 14.11 9.33 -10.48
C ALA A 2 14.92 10.39 -11.25
N LEU A 3 14.54 11.66 -11.13
CA LEU A 3 15.32 12.75 -11.73
C LEU A 3 16.70 12.82 -11.07
N SER A 4 17.74 13.00 -11.89
CA SER A 4 19.06 13.35 -11.37
C SER A 4 19.03 14.72 -10.71
N GLY A 5 19.93 14.96 -9.74
CA GLY A 5 20.01 16.28 -9.10
C GLY A 5 20.29 17.43 -10.08
N ILE A 6 20.92 17.15 -11.24
CA ILE A 6 21.10 18.15 -12.30
C ILE A 6 19.78 18.50 -12.98
N GLN A 7 18.92 17.51 -13.24
CA GLN A 7 17.60 17.73 -13.82
C GLN A 7 16.69 18.50 -12.86
N ILE A 8 16.74 18.17 -11.57
CA ILE A 8 16.03 18.91 -10.52
C ILE A 8 16.53 20.35 -10.44
N TYR A 9 17.85 20.57 -10.45
CA TYR A 9 18.44 21.92 -10.40
C TYR A 9 17.94 22.84 -11.52
N LYS A 10 17.73 22.30 -12.74
CA LYS A 10 17.18 23.07 -13.87
C LYS A 10 15.73 23.53 -13.65
N MET A 11 14.98 22.87 -12.78
CA MET A 11 13.60 23.19 -12.45
C MET A 11 13.47 24.10 -11.22
N LEU A 12 14.56 24.32 -10.48
CA LEU A 12 14.58 25.23 -9.34
C LEU A 12 14.79 26.69 -9.77
N PRO A 13 14.50 27.68 -8.89
CA PRO A 13 14.70 29.10 -9.18
C PRO A 13 16.15 29.54 -9.42
N GLN A 14 17.14 28.73 -9.02
CA GLN A 14 18.58 28.99 -9.16
C GLN A 14 19.07 30.30 -8.49
N THR A 15 18.31 30.83 -7.52
CA THR A 15 18.62 32.06 -6.78
C THR A 15 19.75 31.88 -5.76
N ASN A 16 19.96 30.66 -5.26
CA ASN A 16 20.87 30.35 -4.15
C ASN A 16 20.60 31.21 -2.89
N CYS A 17 19.32 31.52 -2.60
CA CYS A 17 18.90 32.39 -1.50
C CYS A 17 19.18 31.81 -0.09
N LYS A 18 19.35 30.47 0.01
CA LYS A 18 19.57 29.72 1.26
C LYS A 18 18.39 29.68 2.23
N GLU A 19 17.21 30.14 1.82
CA GLU A 19 16.00 30.11 2.63
C GLU A 19 15.53 28.69 2.96
N CYS A 20 15.85 27.72 2.09
CA CYS A 20 15.63 26.29 2.34
C CYS A 20 16.67 25.65 3.28
N GLY A 21 17.61 26.42 3.84
CA GLY A 21 18.66 25.93 4.74
C GLY A 21 19.87 25.29 4.03
N PHE A 22 19.91 25.27 2.70
CA PHE A 22 21.01 24.72 1.92
C PHE A 22 21.91 25.83 1.33
N PRO A 23 23.24 25.59 1.21
CA PRO A 23 24.17 26.62 0.76
C PRO A 23 23.97 27.03 -0.71
N THR A 24 23.41 26.15 -1.54
CA THR A 24 23.09 26.40 -2.96
C THR A 24 21.85 25.62 -3.39
N CYS A 25 21.17 26.08 -4.45
CA CYS A 25 20.07 25.33 -5.08
C CYS A 25 20.53 23.98 -5.62
N LEU A 26 21.79 23.86 -6.05
CA LEU A 26 22.36 22.57 -6.48
C LEU A 26 22.50 21.59 -5.31
N ALA A 27 22.94 22.07 -4.13
CA ALA A 27 23.01 21.24 -2.93
C ALA A 27 21.61 20.76 -2.51
N PHE A 28 20.61 21.63 -2.54
CA PHE A 28 19.22 21.26 -2.31
C PHE A 28 18.73 20.22 -3.34
N ALA A 29 18.99 20.43 -4.63
CA ALA A 29 18.58 19.50 -5.68
C ALA A 29 19.20 18.10 -5.53
N MET A 30 20.47 18.00 -5.12
CA MET A 30 21.11 16.71 -4.85
C MET A 30 20.47 15.99 -3.65
N LYS A 31 20.13 16.73 -2.59
CA LYS A 31 19.42 16.18 -1.43
C LYS A 31 18.00 15.74 -1.77
N LEU A 32 17.31 16.50 -2.61
CA LEU A 32 15.97 16.18 -3.09
C LEU A 32 15.99 14.93 -3.98
N ALA A 33 16.94 14.81 -4.91
CA ALA A 33 17.13 13.60 -5.74
C ALA A 33 17.38 12.35 -4.89
N ALA A 34 18.08 12.50 -3.76
CA ALA A 34 18.31 11.43 -2.80
C ALA A 34 17.12 11.17 -1.85
N LYS A 35 16.00 11.87 -2.01
CA LYS A 35 14.81 11.83 -1.14
C LYS A 35 15.14 12.09 0.34
N GLN A 36 16.14 12.93 0.61
CA GLN A 36 16.56 13.28 1.99
C GLN A 36 15.85 14.54 2.52
N VAL A 37 15.17 15.27 1.66
CA VAL A 37 14.48 16.53 1.94
C VAL A 37 13.23 16.63 1.09
N ASP A 38 12.28 17.45 1.52
CA ASP A 38 11.06 17.73 0.78
C ASP A 38 11.19 18.99 -0.09
N LEU A 39 10.45 19.05 -1.20
CA LEU A 39 10.39 20.21 -2.09
C LEU A 39 9.79 21.43 -1.37
N ASP A 40 8.92 21.19 -0.38
CA ASP A 40 8.25 22.21 0.42
C ASP A 40 9.20 23.12 1.22
N LEU A 41 10.46 22.72 1.39
CA LEU A 41 11.48 23.56 2.01
C LEU A 41 11.90 24.75 1.13
N CYS A 42 11.62 24.73 -0.18
CA CYS A 42 11.92 25.86 -1.05
C CYS A 42 10.67 26.73 -1.26
N PRO A 43 10.64 27.96 -0.71
CA PRO A 43 9.46 28.83 -0.82
C PRO A 43 9.26 29.34 -2.26
N ASP A 44 10.34 29.54 -3.01
CA ASP A 44 10.32 30.20 -4.32
C ASP A 44 10.07 29.27 -5.52
N VAL A 45 9.81 27.98 -5.30
CA VAL A 45 9.53 27.05 -6.42
C VAL A 45 8.18 27.39 -7.05
N SER A 46 8.19 27.59 -8.37
CA SER A 46 6.99 27.81 -9.16
C SER A 46 6.06 26.60 -9.16
N ASP A 47 4.76 26.85 -9.29
CA ASP A 47 3.74 25.80 -9.30
C ASP A 47 3.97 24.78 -10.44
N GLU A 48 4.37 25.25 -11.62
CA GLU A 48 4.71 24.38 -12.75
C GLU A 48 5.90 23.44 -12.45
N SER A 49 6.94 23.94 -11.77
CA SER A 49 8.07 23.11 -11.36
C SER A 49 7.67 22.14 -10.24
N ARG A 50 6.77 22.55 -9.34
CA ARG A 50 6.19 21.69 -8.30
C ARG A 50 5.47 20.49 -8.91
N GLU A 51 4.61 20.72 -9.90
CA GLU A 51 3.89 19.63 -10.56
C GLU A 51 4.83 18.64 -11.25
N LYS A 52 5.79 19.12 -12.03
CA LYS A 52 6.77 18.25 -12.73
C LYS A 52 7.64 17.45 -11.77
N LEU A 53 8.09 18.10 -10.68
CA LEU A 53 8.90 17.44 -9.66
C LEU A 53 8.07 16.43 -8.87
N ALA A 54 6.81 16.73 -8.55
CA ALA A 54 5.90 15.82 -7.86
C ALA A 54 5.58 14.58 -8.72
N GLU A 55 5.26 14.77 -10.00
CA GLU A 55 4.99 13.68 -10.94
C GLU A 55 6.21 12.75 -11.10
N SER A 56 7.41 13.33 -11.20
CA SER A 56 8.64 12.53 -11.33
C SER A 56 9.09 11.85 -10.03
N SER A 57 8.66 12.39 -8.89
CA SER A 57 8.97 11.86 -7.54
C SER A 57 7.94 10.83 -7.08
N ALA A 58 6.78 10.77 -7.74
CA ALA A 58 5.73 9.81 -7.47
C ALA A 58 6.31 8.39 -7.47
N PRO A 59 5.97 7.56 -6.47
CA PRO A 59 6.40 6.17 -6.45
C PRO A 59 5.99 5.47 -7.75
N PRO A 60 6.87 4.66 -8.37
CA PRO A 60 6.52 3.91 -9.58
C PRO A 60 5.29 3.01 -9.39
N VAL A 61 5.08 2.54 -8.16
CA VAL A 61 3.94 1.74 -7.75
C VAL A 61 3.11 2.53 -6.75
N ARG A 62 1.86 2.84 -7.08
CA ARG A 62 0.92 3.53 -6.19
C ARG A 62 0.70 2.71 -4.90
N LEU A 63 0.68 3.38 -3.76
CA LEU A 63 0.30 2.78 -2.48
C LEU A 63 -1.22 2.55 -2.44
N VAL A 64 -1.62 1.33 -2.10
CA VAL A 64 -3.00 0.95 -1.79
C VAL A 64 -3.01 0.40 -0.37
N THR A 65 -3.95 0.90 0.43
CA THR A 65 -4.15 0.45 1.82
C THR A 65 -5.47 -0.27 1.93
N LEU A 66 -5.45 -1.51 2.42
CA LEU A 66 -6.62 -2.23 2.89
C LEU A 66 -6.63 -2.14 4.41
N SER A 67 -7.70 -1.63 5.00
CA SER A 67 -7.82 -1.56 6.46
C SER A 67 -9.22 -1.90 6.91
N ALA A 68 -9.33 -2.66 7.99
CA ALA A 68 -10.59 -2.98 8.64
C ALA A 68 -10.32 -3.34 10.10
N ASN A 69 -11.21 -2.90 11.01
CA ASN A 69 -11.19 -3.30 12.42
C ASN A 69 -9.81 -3.15 13.13
N GLY A 70 -9.05 -2.11 12.79
CA GLY A 70 -7.72 -1.84 13.38
C GLY A 70 -6.57 -2.64 12.76
N ARG A 71 -6.85 -3.55 11.81
CA ARG A 71 -5.85 -4.22 10.98
C ARG A 71 -5.62 -3.41 9.70
N GLU A 72 -4.36 -3.26 9.30
CA GLU A 72 -3.97 -2.52 8.10
C GLU A 72 -2.97 -3.36 7.28
N VAL A 73 -3.19 -3.40 5.96
CA VAL A 73 -2.32 -4.03 4.96
C VAL A 73 -2.03 -3.02 3.88
N LYS A 74 -0.76 -2.88 3.51
CA LYS A 74 -0.30 -1.96 2.48
C LYS A 74 0.30 -2.73 1.32
N SER A 75 -0.04 -2.32 0.10
CA SER A 75 0.53 -2.88 -1.12
C SER A 75 0.99 -1.75 -2.05
N GLY A 76 2.16 -1.91 -2.66
CA GLY A 76 2.77 -0.91 -3.51
C GLY A 76 3.78 -0.03 -2.79
N ASN A 77 4.02 1.18 -3.29
CA ASN A 77 5.11 2.08 -2.86
C ASN A 77 6.51 1.44 -2.89
N GLU A 78 6.69 0.40 -3.70
CA GLU A 78 7.98 -0.26 -3.89
C GLU A 78 8.82 0.50 -4.93
N ILE A 79 10.13 0.53 -4.71
CA ILE A 79 11.05 1.39 -5.47
C ILE A 79 12.26 0.66 -6.06
N VAL A 80 12.43 -0.64 -5.77
CA VAL A 80 13.55 -1.46 -6.24
C VAL A 80 13.05 -2.81 -6.72
N LEU A 81 13.78 -3.42 -7.67
CA LEU A 81 13.51 -4.79 -8.10
C LEU A 81 14.22 -5.81 -7.19
N PHE A 82 15.40 -5.45 -6.68
CA PHE A 82 16.21 -6.34 -5.86
C PHE A 82 16.40 -5.77 -4.45
N ARG A 83 16.13 -6.60 -3.43
CA ARG A 83 16.25 -6.26 -2.00
C ARG A 83 17.66 -5.98 -1.48
N HIS A 84 18.68 -6.01 -2.34
CA HIS A 84 20.05 -5.65 -1.98
C HIS A 84 20.42 -4.26 -2.51
N GLU A 85 19.68 -3.73 -3.48
CA GLU A 85 19.80 -2.33 -3.91
C GLU A 85 19.23 -1.39 -2.84
N LYS A 86 18.14 -1.83 -2.20
CA LYS A 86 17.51 -1.20 -1.03
C LYS A 86 16.58 -2.20 -0.33
N THR A 87 15.62 -1.73 0.47
CA THR A 87 14.64 -2.57 1.15
C THR A 87 13.33 -2.64 0.37
N PHE A 88 12.62 -3.74 0.51
CA PHE A 88 11.17 -3.77 0.28
C PHE A 88 10.49 -3.18 1.50
N PHE A 89 9.51 -2.32 1.30
CA PHE A 89 8.94 -1.51 2.38
C PHE A 89 7.66 -2.11 2.94
N ASN A 90 6.84 -2.72 2.10
CA ASN A 90 5.55 -3.25 2.50
C ASN A 90 5.54 -4.77 2.36
N PRO A 91 5.49 -5.53 3.48
CA PRO A 91 5.29 -6.96 3.45
C PRO A 91 4.02 -7.33 2.66
N CYS A 92 4.07 -8.45 1.94
CA CYS A 92 2.93 -8.92 1.15
C CYS A 92 1.80 -9.37 2.09
N GLY A 93 0.59 -8.86 1.86
CA GLY A 93 -0.60 -9.28 2.59
C GLY A 93 -1.00 -10.72 2.26
N LEU A 94 -1.21 -11.54 3.29
CA LEU A 94 -1.65 -12.94 3.14
C LEU A 94 -3.14 -13.06 3.42
N PHE A 95 -3.91 -13.40 2.39
CA PHE A 95 -5.36 -13.58 2.47
C PHE A 95 -5.75 -15.03 2.16
N ILE A 96 -6.56 -15.63 3.03
CA ILE A 96 -7.08 -16.98 2.81
C ILE A 96 -8.36 -16.91 2.00
N ARG A 97 -8.41 -17.68 0.91
CA ARG A 97 -9.58 -17.73 0.03
C ARG A 97 -10.65 -18.68 0.59
N LEU A 98 -11.88 -18.18 0.71
CA LEU A 98 -13.08 -18.91 1.09
C LEU A 98 -14.10 -18.78 -0.04
N ARG A 99 -14.79 -19.87 -0.37
CA ARG A 99 -15.81 -19.91 -1.42
C ARG A 99 -17.18 -20.13 -0.79
N ASP A 100 -18.21 -19.52 -1.37
CA ASP A 100 -19.60 -19.63 -0.92
C ASP A 100 -20.30 -20.93 -1.38
N ASP A 101 -19.59 -21.84 -2.07
CA ASP A 101 -20.08 -23.16 -2.50
C ASP A 101 -20.09 -24.22 -1.38
N GLN A 102 -19.58 -23.87 -0.20
CA GLN A 102 -19.51 -24.73 0.97
C GLN A 102 -20.61 -24.41 1.97
N PRO A 103 -21.00 -25.37 2.83
CA PRO A 103 -21.90 -25.10 3.94
C PRO A 103 -21.38 -23.96 4.82
N LEU A 104 -22.28 -23.08 5.26
CA LEU A 104 -21.93 -21.89 6.05
C LEU A 104 -21.14 -22.23 7.33
N ASP A 105 -21.49 -23.33 7.99
CA ASP A 105 -20.80 -23.79 9.20
C ASP A 105 -19.34 -24.20 8.91
N GLU A 106 -19.06 -24.78 7.74
CA GLU A 106 -17.70 -25.12 7.32
C GLU A 106 -16.88 -23.88 6.99
N ILE A 107 -17.50 -22.88 6.34
CA ILE A 107 -16.87 -21.59 6.04
C ILE A 107 -16.49 -20.90 7.35
N LYS A 108 -17.42 -20.85 8.31
CA LYS A 108 -17.19 -20.28 9.66
C LYS A 108 -16.07 -21.02 10.39
N ALA A 109 -16.08 -22.36 10.37
CA ALA A 109 -15.04 -23.15 11.02
C ALA A 109 -13.64 -22.86 10.44
N LYS A 110 -13.51 -22.82 9.11
CA LYS A 110 -12.25 -22.50 8.43
C LYS A 110 -11.79 -21.07 8.69
N ALA A 111 -12.71 -20.11 8.66
CA ALA A 111 -12.40 -18.72 8.96
C ALA A 111 -11.89 -18.57 10.41
N LYS A 112 -12.52 -19.26 11.36
CA LYS A 112 -12.09 -19.27 12.76
C LYS A 112 -10.68 -19.84 12.92
N GLU A 113 -10.45 -21.04 12.39
CA GLU A 113 -9.16 -21.72 12.46
C GLU A 113 -8.05 -20.85 11.88
N ALA A 114 -8.28 -20.26 10.70
CA ALA A 114 -7.31 -19.41 10.04
C ALA A 114 -7.06 -18.09 10.78
N ALA A 115 -8.10 -17.50 11.39
CA ALA A 115 -7.96 -16.26 12.17
C ALA A 115 -7.24 -16.47 13.51
N GLU A 116 -7.37 -17.66 14.12
CA GLU A 116 -6.69 -18.04 15.35
C GLU A 116 -5.27 -18.58 15.10
N TYR A 117 -4.93 -18.92 13.85
CA TYR A 117 -3.62 -19.42 13.49
C TYR A 117 -2.54 -18.35 13.65
N MET A 118 -1.56 -18.64 14.50
CA MET A 118 -0.40 -17.80 14.74
C MET A 118 0.86 -18.67 14.92
N VAL A 119 1.96 -18.23 14.32
CA VAL A 119 3.28 -18.83 14.50
C VAL A 119 4.24 -17.78 15.05
N GLU A 120 4.93 -18.11 16.14
CA GLU A 120 5.99 -17.28 16.68
C GLU A 120 7.31 -17.58 15.94
N TYR A 121 7.96 -16.54 15.44
CA TYR A 121 9.26 -16.63 14.79
C TYR A 121 10.19 -15.51 15.26
N VAL A 122 11.12 -15.84 16.16
CA VAL A 122 12.15 -14.93 16.68
C VAL A 122 11.55 -13.66 17.32
N GLY A 123 10.54 -13.84 18.16
CA GLY A 123 9.78 -12.79 18.85
C GLY A 123 8.70 -12.11 18.00
N MET A 124 8.48 -12.55 16.76
CA MET A 124 7.45 -12.01 15.87
C MET A 124 6.26 -12.96 15.78
N GLU A 125 5.06 -12.43 15.96
CA GLU A 125 3.82 -13.16 15.73
C GLU A 125 3.44 -13.08 14.25
N LEU A 126 3.57 -14.20 13.54
CA LEU A 126 3.17 -14.34 12.15
C LEU A 126 1.71 -14.80 12.09
N THR A 127 0.87 -13.98 11.48
CA THR A 127 -0.58 -14.17 11.35
C THR A 127 -1.00 -13.91 9.91
N ILE A 128 -2.20 -14.35 9.53
CA ILE A 128 -2.81 -13.93 8.26
C ILE A 128 -3.30 -12.48 8.35
N ASP A 129 -3.49 -11.86 7.19
CA ASP A 129 -3.91 -10.46 7.10
C ASP A 129 -5.40 -10.29 6.80
N GLY A 130 -6.06 -11.32 6.29
CA GLY A 130 -7.50 -11.31 6.07
C GLY A 130 -8.03 -12.47 5.25
N PHE A 131 -9.23 -12.29 4.73
CA PHE A 131 -9.92 -13.28 3.91
C PHE A 131 -10.27 -12.73 2.54
N ALA A 132 -10.24 -13.60 1.53
CA ALA A 132 -10.80 -13.34 0.22
C ALA A 132 -12.02 -14.22 0.03
N ILE A 133 -13.21 -13.62 -0.01
CA ILE A 133 -14.47 -14.37 -0.15
C ILE A 133 -14.84 -14.32 -1.63
N GLU A 134 -14.98 -15.49 -2.23
CA GLU A 134 -15.27 -15.67 -3.64
C GLU A 134 -16.69 -16.18 -3.84
N ALA A 135 -17.46 -15.43 -4.62
CA ALA A 135 -18.79 -15.80 -5.07
C ALA A 135 -18.69 -16.83 -6.20
N THR A 136 -19.47 -17.90 -6.09
CA THR A 136 -19.59 -18.94 -7.11
C THR A 136 -20.92 -18.88 -7.88
N GLY A 137 -21.87 -18.05 -7.43
CA GLY A 137 -23.13 -17.85 -8.11
C GLY A 137 -23.98 -16.73 -7.49
N ASP A 138 -24.91 -17.11 -6.61
CA ASP A 138 -25.96 -16.25 -6.10
C ASP A 138 -25.47 -15.23 -5.05
N GLY A 139 -25.92 -13.98 -5.16
CA GLY A 139 -25.63 -12.90 -4.22
C GLY A 139 -26.14 -13.19 -2.81
N ALA A 140 -27.20 -13.96 -2.64
CA ALA A 140 -27.69 -14.33 -1.30
C ALA A 140 -26.73 -15.27 -0.58
N ALA A 141 -26.19 -16.29 -1.27
CA ALA A 141 -25.20 -17.20 -0.71
C ALA A 141 -23.90 -16.46 -0.39
N PHE A 142 -23.48 -15.56 -1.29
CA PHE A 142 -22.30 -14.74 -1.10
C PHE A 142 -22.43 -13.81 0.11
N ALA A 143 -23.56 -13.11 0.25
CA ALA A 143 -23.84 -12.23 1.39
C ALA A 143 -23.83 -13.01 2.71
N ALA A 144 -24.49 -14.19 2.75
CA ALA A 144 -24.50 -15.05 3.93
C ALA A 144 -23.09 -15.54 4.32
N ALA A 145 -22.24 -15.86 3.33
CA ALA A 145 -20.85 -16.22 3.57
C ALA A 145 -20.04 -15.05 4.14
N ILE A 146 -20.20 -13.83 3.59
CA ILE A 146 -19.55 -12.62 4.09
C ILE A 146 -19.95 -12.34 5.54
N GLU A 147 -21.25 -12.32 5.83
CA GLU A 147 -21.77 -12.10 7.18
C GLU A 147 -21.23 -13.15 8.15
N GLY A 148 -21.26 -14.43 7.75
CA GLY A 148 -20.76 -15.51 8.60
C GLY A 148 -19.27 -15.41 8.92
N VAL A 149 -18.44 -14.99 7.96
CA VAL A 149 -17.01 -14.74 8.19
C VAL A 149 -16.82 -13.53 9.12
N LEU A 150 -17.55 -12.43 8.92
CA LEU A 150 -17.45 -11.22 9.75
C LEU A 150 -17.87 -11.44 11.21
N GLU A 151 -18.86 -12.31 11.44
CA GLU A 151 -19.26 -12.73 12.79
C GLU A 151 -18.14 -13.51 13.51
N THR A 152 -17.33 -14.24 12.73
CA THR A 152 -16.32 -15.16 13.25
C THR A 152 -14.96 -14.47 13.44
N ALA A 153 -14.53 -13.64 12.48
CA ALA A 153 -13.23 -13.02 12.46
C ALA A 153 -13.30 -11.58 11.92
N LYS A 154 -12.77 -10.64 12.70
CA LYS A 154 -12.74 -9.20 12.35
C LYS A 154 -11.45 -8.84 11.62
N LEU A 155 -11.21 -9.46 10.47
CA LEU A 155 -10.08 -9.15 9.59
C LEU A 155 -10.55 -8.47 8.29
N PRO A 156 -9.66 -7.74 7.59
CA PRO A 156 -9.91 -7.21 6.26
C PRO A 156 -10.43 -8.27 5.28
N LEU A 157 -11.40 -7.88 4.45
CA LEU A 157 -12.00 -8.73 3.43
C LEU A 157 -11.69 -8.23 2.03
N ILE A 158 -11.44 -9.17 1.13
CA ILE A 158 -11.42 -8.98 -0.33
C ILE A 158 -12.65 -9.71 -0.86
N LEU A 159 -13.52 -8.99 -1.58
CA LEU A 159 -14.70 -9.57 -2.21
C LEU A 159 -14.38 -9.90 -3.68
N ILE A 160 -14.57 -11.15 -4.08
CA ILE A 160 -14.31 -11.64 -5.42
C ILE A 160 -15.64 -12.13 -6.00
N ALA A 161 -16.12 -11.48 -7.06
CA ALA A 161 -17.27 -11.95 -7.81
C ALA A 161 -17.03 -11.68 -9.30
N GLY A 162 -17.42 -12.63 -10.14
CA GLY A 162 -17.32 -12.48 -11.60
C GLY A 162 -18.38 -11.55 -12.18
N ASP A 163 -19.55 -11.50 -11.56
CA ASP A 163 -20.66 -10.61 -11.93
C ASP A 163 -20.76 -9.44 -10.92
N PRO A 164 -20.64 -8.18 -11.36
CA PRO A 164 -20.82 -7.02 -10.50
C PRO A 164 -22.17 -6.96 -9.78
N ALA A 165 -23.23 -7.55 -10.35
CA ALA A 165 -24.55 -7.58 -9.72
C ALA A 165 -24.57 -8.39 -8.41
N VAL A 166 -23.64 -9.35 -8.25
CA VAL A 166 -23.48 -10.14 -7.03
C VAL A 166 -22.83 -9.31 -5.90
N MET A 167 -22.11 -8.23 -6.24
CA MET A 167 -21.49 -7.32 -5.26
C MET A 167 -22.39 -6.15 -4.86
N ALA A 168 -23.49 -5.90 -5.58
CA ALA A 168 -24.36 -4.74 -5.41
C ALA A 168 -25.37 -4.92 -4.28
#